data_AF-A0A1Y0RTR3-F1
#
_entry.id   AF-A0A1Y0RTR3-F1
#
_cell.length_a   1.000
_cell.length_b   1.000
_cell.length_c   1.000
_cell.angle_alpha   90.00
_cell.angle_beta   90.00
_cell.angle_gamma   90.00
#
_symmetry.space_group_name_H-M   'P 1'
#
loop_
_entity.id
_entity.type
_entity.pdbx_description
1 polymer ?
#
loop_
_entity_poly.entity_id
_entity_poly.type
_entity_poly.pdbx_seq_one_letter_code
_entity_poly.pdbx_strand_id
1 'polypeptide(L)'
;MTSFSHIPVQNDLLQPIRQWFDSLEIQNAKLAHFLCKIIPAQCPFERDITLFGRKLFHIPPMCKLNPLYEEVVSLRFRALCYLADECGEDVAVYC
;
A
#
# COMPACT_ATOMS: atom_id res chain seq x y z
N MET A 1 29.78 22.29 -6.45
CA MET A 1 28.61 21.69 -5.77
C MET A 1 27.57 21.47 -6.85
N THR A 2 27.59 20.27 -7.45
CA THR A 2 26.86 19.96 -8.67
C THR A 2 25.36 19.97 -8.40
N SER A 3 24.69 20.96 -8.98
CA SER A 3 23.24 21.05 -9.07
C SER A 3 22.75 19.83 -9.87
N PHE A 4 22.10 18.89 -9.20
CA PHE A 4 21.40 17.81 -9.88
C PHE A 4 20.14 18.42 -10.51
N SER A 5 20.20 18.62 -11.82
CA SER A 5 19.06 19.00 -12.64
C SER A 5 17.87 18.09 -12.33
N HIS A 6 16.81 18.67 -11.78
CA HIS A 6 15.49 18.04 -11.75
C HIS A 6 15.07 17.85 -13.21
N ILE A 7 15.10 16.61 -13.70
CA ILE A 7 14.44 16.26 -14.97
C ILE A 7 12.94 16.27 -14.65
N PRO A 8 12.14 17.20 -15.20
CA PRO A 8 10.70 17.12 -15.02
C PRO A 8 10.22 15.97 -15.91
N VAL A 9 9.86 14.85 -15.31
CA VAL A 9 9.12 13.79 -16.01
C VAL A 9 7.71 14.37 -16.26
N GLN A 10 7.57 15.04 -17.39
CA GLN A 10 6.33 15.51 -17.96
C GLN A 10 5.47 14.29 -18.34
N ASN A 11 4.21 14.32 -17.90
CA ASN A 11 3.15 13.31 -18.03
C ASN A 11 3.25 12.09 -17.10
N ASP A 12 2.89 12.28 -15.83
CA ASP A 12 2.40 11.17 -15.00
C ASP A 12 1.01 10.75 -15.50
N LEU A 13 0.97 9.88 -16.51
CA LEU A 13 -0.27 9.36 -17.10
C LEU A 13 -1.22 8.72 -16.06
N LEU A 14 -0.67 8.34 -14.90
CA LEU A 14 -1.41 7.75 -13.80
C LEU A 14 -1.90 8.78 -12.78
N GLN A 15 -1.51 10.05 -12.90
CA GLN A 15 -1.96 11.13 -12.02
C GLN A 15 -3.48 11.19 -11.81
N PRO A 16 -4.35 11.09 -12.84
CA PRO A 16 -5.79 11.08 -12.60
C PRO A 16 -6.24 9.86 -11.79
N ILE A 17 -5.59 8.71 -11.97
CA ILE A 17 -5.87 7.49 -11.21
C ILE A 17 -5.42 7.66 -9.75
N ARG A 18 -4.24 8.26 -9.51
CA ARG A 18 -3.76 8.57 -8.16
C ARG A 18 -4.73 9.49 -7.42
N GLN A 19 -5.13 10.59 -8.05
CA GLN A 19 -6.12 11.52 -7.49
C GLN A 19 -7.47 10.85 -7.23
N TRP A 20 -7.87 9.93 -8.10
CA TRP A 20 -9.06 9.12 -7.87
C TRP A 20 -8.92 8.26 -6.60
N PHE A 21 -7.81 7.53 -6.43
CA PHE A 21 -7.55 6.78 -5.18
C PHE A 21 -7.55 7.67 -3.94
N ASP A 22 -6.91 8.83 -4.00
CA ASP A 22 -6.82 9.75 -2.87
C ASP A 22 -8.19 10.36 -2.49
N SER A 23 -9.05 10.58 -3.48
CA SER A 23 -10.40 11.13 -3.27
C SER A 23 -11.45 10.10 -2.84
N LEU A 24 -11.16 8.80 -2.94
CA LEU A 24 -12.11 7.75 -2.54
C LEU A 24 -12.31 7.74 -1.02
N GLU A 25 -13.38 8.36 -0.51
CA GLU A 25 -13.76 8.27 0.90
C GLU A 25 -14.37 6.90 1.26
N ILE A 26 -13.88 6.31 2.35
CA ILE A 26 -14.39 5.04 2.87
C ILE A 26 -15.49 5.38 3.88
N GLN A 27 -16.73 5.14 3.49
CA GLN A 27 -17.92 5.40 4.32
C GLN A 27 -18.77 4.12 4.51
N ASN A 28 -18.19 2.95 4.23
CA ASN A 28 -18.90 1.68 4.25
C ASN A 28 -18.02 0.58 4.85
N ALA A 29 -18.44 0.01 5.98
CA ALA A 29 -17.72 -1.03 6.70
C ALA A 29 -17.46 -2.28 5.84
N LYS A 30 -18.42 -2.69 5.00
CA LYS A 30 -18.25 -3.84 4.10
C LYS A 30 -17.13 -3.62 3.09
N LEU A 31 -17.05 -2.40 2.54
CA LEU A 31 -15.98 -2.01 1.64
C LEU A 31 -14.65 -1.95 2.39
N ALA A 32 -14.64 -1.37 3.60
CA ALA A 32 -13.43 -1.27 4.42
C ALA A 32 -12.85 -2.66 4.74
N HIS A 33 -13.69 -3.61 5.20
CA HIS A 33 -13.27 -4.99 5.42
C HIS A 33 -12.76 -5.67 4.16
N PHE A 34 -13.40 -5.42 3.01
CA PHE A 34 -12.96 -5.98 1.74
C PHE A 34 -11.56 -5.47 1.37
N LEU A 35 -11.33 -4.17 1.48
CA LEU A 35 -10.01 -3.55 1.27
C LEU A 35 -8.96 -4.12 2.24
N CYS A 36 -9.30 -4.23 3.52
CA CYS A 36 -8.43 -4.80 4.55
C CYS A 36 -8.12 -6.30 4.33
N LYS A 37 -8.92 -7.02 3.55
CA LYS A 37 -8.65 -8.43 3.20
C LYS A 37 -7.86 -8.58 1.91
N ILE A 38 -8.10 -7.72 0.93
CA ILE A 38 -7.53 -7.86 -0.41
C ILE A 38 -6.14 -7.21 -0.55
N ILE A 39 -5.91 -6.09 0.16
CA ILE A 39 -4.63 -5.39 0.14
C ILE A 39 -3.76 -5.99 1.25
N PRO A 40 -2.59 -6.57 0.98
CA PRO A 40 -1.78 -7.20 2.03
C PRO A 40 -1.22 -6.16 3.03
N ALA A 41 -1.07 -6.56 4.30
CA ALA A 41 -0.44 -5.74 5.34
C ALA A 41 1.09 -5.65 5.19
N GLN A 42 1.68 -6.63 4.52
CA GLN A 42 3.11 -6.74 4.26
C GLN A 42 3.41 -6.52 2.78
N CYS A 43 4.61 -6.03 2.47
CA CYS A 43 5.04 -5.89 1.08
C CYS A 43 5.09 -7.28 0.43
N PRO A 44 4.33 -7.55 -0.65
CA PRO A 44 4.29 -8.88 -1.27
C PRO A 44 5.64 -9.28 -1.90
N PHE A 45 6.51 -8.29 -2.14
CA PHE A 45 7.83 -8.52 -2.71
C PHE A 45 8.89 -8.82 -1.65
N GLU A 46 8.73 -8.31 -0.43
CA GLU A 46 9.65 -8.58 0.66
C GLU A 46 9.40 -9.98 1.21
N ARG A 47 10.39 -10.87 1.07
CA ARG A 47 10.28 -12.24 1.56
C ARG A 47 11.63 -12.92 1.62
N ASP A 48 11.73 -13.87 2.55
CA ASP A 48 12.88 -14.75 2.64
C ASP A 48 12.68 -15.99 1.79
N ILE A 49 13.70 -16.31 0.98
CA ILE A 49 13.74 -17.56 0.23
C ILE A 49 14.51 -18.57 1.08
N THR A 50 13.81 -19.61 1.54
CA THR A 50 14.39 -20.68 2.36
C THR A 50 14.39 -22.00 1.60
N LEU A 51 15.45 -22.79 1.78
CA LEU A 51 15.58 -24.15 1.24
C LEU A 51 16.16 -25.06 2.32
N PHE A 52 15.54 -26.23 2.53
CA PHE A 52 15.90 -27.15 3.61
C PHE A 52 15.98 -26.49 5.00
N GLY A 53 15.08 -25.53 5.28
CA GLY A 53 15.04 -24.80 6.55
C GLY A 53 16.15 -23.76 6.73
N ARG A 54 16.98 -23.50 5.70
CA ARG A 54 18.04 -22.49 5.73
C ARG A 54 17.65 -21.32 4.81
N LYS A 55 17.80 -20.09 5.30
CA LYS A 55 17.62 -18.86 4.51
C LYS A 55 18.72 -18.78 3.47
N LEU A 56 18.34 -18.79 2.19
CA LEU A 56 19.26 -18.63 1.06
C LEU A 56 19.57 -17.14 0.85
N PHE A 57 18.53 -16.32 0.70
CA PHE A 57 18.65 -14.87 0.56
C PHE A 57 17.33 -14.17 0.91
N HIS A 58 17.43 -12.87 1.16
CA HIS A 58 16.30 -11.98 1.48
C HIS A 58 15.99 -11.12 0.25
N ILE A 59 14.73 -11.11 -0.19
CA ILE A 59 14.26 -10.15 -1.19
C ILE A 59 13.85 -8.89 -0.41
N PRO A 60 14.50 -7.73 -0.65
CA PRO A 60 14.17 -6.49 0.05
C PRO A 60 12.79 -5.97 -0.37
N PRO A 61 12.21 -5.04 0.41
CA PRO A 61 10.97 -4.37 0.04
C PRO A 61 11.15 -3.57 -1.26
N MET A 62 10.55 -4.10 -2.32
CA MET A 62 10.52 -3.46 -3.64
C MET A 62 9.24 -2.63 -3.82
N CYS A 63 8.83 -1.92 -2.76
CA CYS A 63 7.57 -1.18 -2.65
C CYS A 63 7.32 -0.18 -3.78
N LYS A 64 8.36 0.32 -4.46
CA LYS A 64 8.23 1.31 -5.54
C LYS A 64 8.16 0.73 -6.96
N LEU A 65 8.12 -0.60 -7.12
CA LEU A 65 7.96 -1.21 -8.46
C LEU A 65 6.57 -0.96 -9.05
N ASN A 66 5.53 -0.97 -8.22
CA ASN A 66 4.18 -0.60 -8.65
C ASN A 66 4.05 0.93 -8.54
N PRO A 67 3.79 1.64 -9.64
CA PRO A 67 3.61 3.08 -9.61
C PRO A 67 2.53 3.54 -8.63
N LEU A 68 1.49 2.74 -8.35
CA LEU A 68 0.36 3.06 -7.47
C LEU A 68 0.45 2.44 -6.07
N TYR A 69 1.64 1.98 -5.65
CA TYR A 69 1.79 1.27 -4.38
C TYR A 69 1.37 2.11 -3.17
N GLU A 70 1.84 3.36 -3.11
CA GLU A 70 1.58 4.26 -1.97
C GLU A 70 0.08 4.56 -1.85
N GLU A 71 -0.61 4.79 -2.96
CA GLU A 71 -2.06 5.03 -2.99
C GLU A 71 -2.85 3.81 -2.49
N VAL A 72 -2.44 2.60 -2.89
CA VAL A 72 -3.09 1.36 -2.45
C VAL A 72 -2.87 1.11 -0.95
N VAL A 73 -1.65 1.32 -0.45
CA VAL A 73 -1.35 1.19 0.99
C VAL A 73 -2.07 2.26 1.80
N SER A 74 -2.11 3.50 1.31
CA SER A 74 -2.87 4.60 1.90
C SER A 74 -4.37 4.27 1.96
N LEU A 75 -4.94 3.70 0.89
CA LEU A 75 -6.33 3.26 0.86
C LEU A 75 -6.60 2.19 1.93
N ARG A 76 -5.70 1.21 2.10
CA ARG A 76 -5.80 0.21 3.17
C ARG A 76 -5.76 0.86 4.55
N PHE A 77 -4.82 1.77 4.78
CA PHE A 77 -4.69 2.46 6.06
C PHE A 77 -5.97 3.22 6.42
N ARG A 78 -6.53 3.96 5.47
CA ARG A 78 -7.80 4.66 5.65
C ARG A 78 -8.97 3.70 5.93
N ALA A 79 -8.96 2.51 5.34
CA ALA A 79 -9.95 1.48 5.61
C ALA A 79 -9.87 0.98 7.06
N LEU A 80 -8.65 0.77 7.57
CA LEU A 80 -8.41 0.38 8.96
C LEU A 80 -8.84 1.48 9.93
N CYS A 81 -8.48 2.74 9.67
CA CYS A 81 -8.92 3.87 10.49
C CYS A 81 -10.44 3.99 10.52
N TYR A 82 -11.12 3.85 9.37
CA TYR A 82 -12.58 3.87 9.35
C TYR A 82 -13.21 2.77 10.23
N LEU A 83 -12.69 1.54 10.18
CA LEU A 83 -13.18 0.46 11.02
C LEU A 83 -12.89 0.70 12.51
N ALA A 84 -11.70 1.20 12.85
CA ALA A 84 -11.30 1.42 14.24
C ALA A 84 -11.96 2.67 14.86
N ASP A 85 -11.89 3.81 14.18
CA ASP A 85 -12.25 5.11 14.75
C ASP A 85 -13.74 5.43 14.56
N GLU A 86 -14.33 5.10 13.41
CA GLU A 86 -15.73 5.42 13.09
C GLU A 86 -16.68 4.28 13.45
N CYS A 87 -16.29 3.02 13.19
CA CYS A 87 -17.11 1.85 13.50
C CYS A 87 -16.83 1.26 14.89
N GLY A 88 -15.70 1.59 15.52
CA GLY A 88 -15.33 1.11 16.85
C GLY A 88 -14.95 -0.38 16.91
N GLU A 89 -14.49 -0.96 15.79
CA GLU A 89 -14.16 -2.38 15.68
C GLU A 89 -12.71 -2.68 16.06
N ASP A 90 -12.45 -3.91 16.54
CA ASP A 90 -11.09 -4.41 16.73
C ASP A 90 -10.48 -4.83 15.38
N VAL A 91 -9.51 -4.03 14.92
CA VAL A 91 -8.82 -4.23 13.64
C VAL A 91 -7.57 -5.10 13.75
N ALA A 92 -7.23 -5.64 14.92
CA ALA A 92 -6.05 -6.50 15.11
C ALA A 92 -6.05 -7.74 14.20
N VAL A 93 -7.23 -8.20 13.77
CA VAL A 93 -7.40 -9.30 12.80
C VAL A 93 -6.81 -9.01 11.42
N TYR A 94 -6.44 -7.76 11.14
CA TYR A 94 -5.85 -7.32 9.88
C TYR A 94 -4.36 -6.98 9.97
N CYS A 95 -3.73 -7.15 11.13
CA CYS A 95 -2.32 -6.81 11.39
C CYS A 95 -1.40 -8.03 11.29
#